data_AF-A0A519UJD1-F1
#
_entry.id   AF-A0A519UJD1-F1
#
_cell.length_a   1.000
_cell.length_b   1.000
_cell.length_c   1.000
_cell.angle_alpha   90.00
_cell.angle_beta   90.00
_cell.angle_gamma   90.00
#
_symmetry.space_group_name_H-M   'P 1'
#
loop_
_entity.id
_entity.type
_entity.pdbx_description
1 polymer ?
#
loop_
_entity_poly.entity_id
_entity_poly.type
_entity_poly.pdbx_seq_one_letter_code
_entity_poly.pdbx_strand_id
1 'polypeptide(L)'
;MPDPASPNTNEELNTAKQVQLENVGALSRDQLTPAAATEAQGHDVPGHDHAPAEDAHDHAGHAHHEHKGHDHAGHSHDPGELSLTDDDEHDHDHGPAGANPYLLPGLSLALLLVGLALDYYKVGFFTGYVRPVWYGLAFVLVGWNVVKAAVLSIPSGNIFNEFLLMSIATIGAFAIGEYPEGVAVMLFYTVGELFQDAAVNRAKRSIRALLEIQATEVTVVRAGQSLVIDPKAVLV
;
A
#
# COMPACT_ATOMS: atom_id res chain seq x y z
N MET A 1 19.82 -1.68 -42.60
CA MET A 1 20.01 -0.41 -41.88
C MET A 1 19.78 0.71 -42.88
N PRO A 2 18.86 1.66 -42.63
CA PRO A 2 18.59 2.76 -43.55
C PRO A 2 19.81 3.67 -43.67
N ASP A 3 20.05 4.19 -44.87
CA ASP A 3 21.21 5.01 -45.24
C ASP A 3 21.08 6.44 -44.68
N PRO A 4 22.03 6.93 -43.87
CA PRO A 4 21.95 8.25 -43.24
C PRO A 4 22.16 9.43 -44.21
N ALA A 5 22.50 9.18 -45.49
CA ALA A 5 22.73 10.24 -46.48
C ALA A 5 21.54 10.54 -47.41
N SER A 6 20.40 9.86 -47.23
CA SER A 6 19.19 10.11 -48.03
C SER A 6 18.44 11.35 -47.53
N PRO A 7 18.13 12.35 -48.39
CA PRO A 7 17.52 13.63 -47.99
C PRO A 7 16.07 13.52 -47.47
N ASN A 8 15.47 12.33 -47.48
CA ASN A 8 14.09 12.07 -47.07
C ASN A 8 13.99 11.10 -45.88
N THR A 9 15.01 11.03 -45.03
CA THR A 9 15.09 10.11 -43.86
C THR A 9 13.88 10.24 -42.93
N ASN A 10 13.26 11.42 -42.88
CA ASN A 10 12.11 11.73 -42.03
C ASN A 10 10.79 11.08 -42.52
N GLU A 11 10.69 10.75 -43.82
CA GLU A 11 9.51 10.10 -44.43
C GLU A 11 9.57 8.56 -44.28
N GLU A 12 10.76 7.97 -44.36
CA GLU A 12 10.95 6.52 -44.14
C GLU A 12 10.74 6.12 -42.67
N LEU A 13 11.14 6.97 -41.72
CA LEU A 13 10.90 6.76 -40.28
C LEU A 13 9.43 6.86 -39.89
N ASN A 14 8.64 7.69 -40.60
CA ASN A 14 7.20 7.84 -40.32
C ASN A 14 6.36 6.71 -40.93
N THR A 15 6.88 6.04 -41.97
CA THR A 15 6.27 4.84 -42.57
C THR A 15 6.49 3.60 -41.70
N ALA A 16 7.65 3.48 -41.04
CA ALA A 16 7.96 2.36 -40.14
C ALA A 16 7.17 2.38 -38.81
N LYS A 17 6.43 3.46 -38.52
CA LYS A 17 5.66 3.64 -37.27
C LYS A 17 4.16 3.35 -37.41
N GLN A 18 3.68 2.98 -38.60
CA GLN A 18 2.31 2.49 -38.76
C GLN A 18 2.24 1.03 -38.32
N VAL A 19 1.75 0.84 -37.09
CA VAL A 19 1.38 -0.48 -36.56
C VAL A 19 0.29 -1.06 -37.46
N GLN A 20 0.66 -2.08 -38.24
CA GLN A 20 -0.26 -2.92 -38.99
C GLN A 20 -1.20 -3.63 -38.01
N LEU A 21 -2.42 -3.08 -37.87
CA LEU A 21 -3.51 -3.63 -37.05
C LEU A 21 -3.94 -5.04 -37.47
N GLU A 22 -3.47 -5.54 -38.61
CA GLU A 22 -3.73 -6.89 -39.12
C GLU A 22 -2.93 -8.00 -38.40
N ASN A 23 -1.85 -7.66 -37.68
CA ASN A 23 -1.01 -8.65 -36.97
C ASN A 23 -1.28 -8.76 -35.46
N VAL A 24 -2.17 -7.92 -34.91
CA VAL A 24 -2.76 -8.17 -33.60
C VAL A 24 -4.00 -9.00 -33.83
N GLY A 25 -4.08 -10.19 -33.23
CA GLY A 25 -5.26 -11.06 -33.28
C GLY A 25 -6.46 -10.38 -32.63
N ALA A 26 -7.08 -9.45 -33.34
CA ALA A 26 -8.27 -8.77 -32.94
C ALA A 26 -9.45 -9.72 -33.20
N LEU A 27 -10.02 -10.25 -32.12
CA LEU A 27 -11.27 -11.00 -32.18
C LEU A 27 -12.33 -10.12 -32.86
N SER A 28 -12.90 -10.60 -33.98
CA SER A 28 -13.99 -9.90 -34.67
C SER A 28 -15.16 -9.71 -33.72
N ARG A 29 -15.92 -8.63 -33.90
CA ARG A 29 -17.05 -8.21 -33.07
C ARG A 29 -18.14 -9.30 -32.91
N ASP A 30 -18.18 -10.25 -33.83
CA ASP A 30 -19.09 -11.40 -33.82
C ASP A 30 -18.71 -12.47 -32.78
N GLN A 31 -17.47 -12.44 -32.26
CA GLN A 31 -16.96 -13.33 -31.20
C GLN A 31 -17.23 -12.78 -29.79
N LEU A 32 -17.75 -11.56 -29.67
CA LEU A 32 -18.09 -10.90 -28.39
C LEU A 32 -19.59 -10.99 -28.11
N THR A 33 -20.17 -12.20 -28.19
CA THR A 33 -21.57 -12.41 -27.80
C THR A 33 -21.67 -12.82 -26.32
N PRO A 34 -22.75 -12.45 -25.60
CA PRO A 34 -22.95 -12.86 -24.20
C PRO A 34 -23.02 -14.39 -24.01
N ALA A 35 -23.35 -15.12 -25.08
CA ALA A 35 -23.36 -16.58 -25.10
C ALA A 35 -21.94 -17.17 -25.06
N ALA A 36 -20.96 -16.54 -25.72
CA ALA A 36 -19.56 -16.99 -25.70
C ALA A 36 -18.87 -16.79 -24.34
N ALA A 37 -19.35 -15.84 -23.52
CA ALA A 37 -18.81 -15.59 -22.18
C ALA A 37 -19.39 -16.54 -21.10
N THR A 38 -20.45 -17.30 -21.41
CA THR A 38 -21.11 -18.24 -20.49
C THR A 38 -20.76 -19.71 -20.77
N GLU A 39 -19.96 -19.96 -21.81
CA GLU A 39 -19.44 -21.29 -22.12
C GLU A 39 -18.11 -21.49 -21.38
N ALA A 40 -18.07 -22.46 -20.46
CA ALA A 40 -16.84 -22.83 -19.76
C ALA A 40 -15.88 -23.53 -20.74
N GLN A 41 -15.15 -22.75 -21.53
CA GLN A 41 -14.06 -23.27 -22.34
C GLN A 41 -12.86 -23.55 -21.44
N GLY A 42 -12.86 -24.74 -20.85
CA GLY A 42 -11.64 -25.40 -20.41
C GLY A 42 -10.73 -25.56 -21.63
N HIS A 43 -9.56 -24.93 -21.59
CA HIS A 43 -8.53 -25.19 -22.58
C HIS A 43 -7.86 -26.50 -22.19
N ASP A 44 -8.41 -27.62 -22.66
CA ASP A 44 -7.78 -28.93 -22.53
C ASP A 44 -6.49 -28.94 -23.36
N VAL A 45 -5.35 -28.83 -22.69
CA VAL A 45 -4.05 -29.08 -23.31
C VAL A 45 -3.97 -30.58 -23.59
N PRO A 46 -3.81 -31.04 -24.84
CA PRO A 46 -3.73 -32.47 -25.13
C PRO A 46 -2.52 -33.10 -24.42
N GLY A 47 -2.77 -34.02 -23.49
CA GLY A 47 -1.75 -34.86 -22.86
C GLY A 47 -1.62 -34.80 -21.34
N HIS A 48 -2.61 -34.33 -20.59
CA HIS A 48 -2.56 -34.34 -19.12
C HIS A 48 -3.74 -35.12 -18.52
N ASP A 49 -3.47 -36.36 -18.10
CA ASP A 49 -4.42 -37.20 -17.39
C ASP A 49 -4.44 -36.81 -15.90
N HIS A 50 -5.56 -36.26 -15.42
CA HIS A 50 -5.80 -36.11 -13.98
C HIS A 50 -6.57 -37.33 -13.47
N ALA A 51 -5.86 -38.23 -12.79
CA ALA A 51 -6.48 -39.25 -11.94
C ALA A 51 -6.91 -38.60 -10.60
N PRO A 52 -8.05 -39.00 -9.99
CA PRO A 52 -8.44 -38.49 -8.69
C PRO A 52 -7.69 -39.26 -7.60
N ALA A 53 -6.90 -38.57 -6.80
CA ALA A 53 -6.33 -39.13 -5.58
C ALA A 53 -7.02 -38.46 -4.38
N GLU A 54 -7.93 -39.20 -3.77
CA GLU A 54 -8.24 -39.10 -2.35
C GLU A 54 -6.94 -39.37 -1.58
N ASP A 55 -6.55 -38.51 -0.64
CA ASP A 55 -6.01 -38.94 0.64
C ASP A 55 -5.87 -37.75 1.60
N ALA A 56 -6.43 -37.93 2.78
CA ALA A 56 -6.38 -37.01 3.90
C ALA A 56 -5.01 -37.10 4.60
N HIS A 57 -4.35 -35.97 4.78
CA HIS A 57 -3.17 -35.89 5.64
C HIS A 57 -3.39 -34.92 6.80
N ASP A 58 -3.35 -35.51 7.99
CA ASP A 58 -3.43 -34.92 9.32
C ASP A 58 -2.05 -34.31 9.68
N HIS A 59 -2.00 -33.02 10.00
CA HIS A 59 -0.78 -32.34 10.44
C HIS A 59 -0.78 -32.20 11.96
N ALA A 60 -0.42 -33.28 12.63
CA ALA A 60 -0.07 -33.28 14.05
C ALA A 60 1.44 -33.05 14.25
N GLY A 61 1.79 -31.92 14.87
CA GLY A 61 3.00 -31.78 15.69
C GLY A 61 4.26 -31.25 15.00
N HIS A 62 4.50 -29.93 15.12
CA HIS A 62 5.86 -29.39 15.12
C HIS A 62 6.09 -28.53 16.35
N ALA A 63 7.05 -28.98 17.18
CA ALA A 63 7.53 -28.28 18.36
C ALA A 63 8.36 -27.06 17.96
N HIS A 64 8.07 -25.91 18.57
CA HIS A 64 8.82 -24.68 18.43
C HIS A 64 10.21 -24.82 19.06
N HIS A 65 11.27 -24.62 18.27
CA HIS A 65 12.61 -24.38 18.78
C HIS A 65 12.74 -22.91 19.24
N GLU A 66 13.07 -22.72 20.51
CA GLU A 66 13.52 -21.44 21.07
C GLU A 66 14.87 -21.03 20.45
N HIS A 67 14.91 -19.89 19.77
CA HIS A 67 16.16 -19.23 19.39
C HIS A 67 16.59 -18.27 20.49
N LYS A 68 17.71 -18.64 21.12
CA LYS A 68 18.44 -17.91 22.15
C LYS A 68 19.13 -16.67 21.53
N GLY A 69 19.09 -15.55 22.25
CA GLY A 69 19.57 -14.24 21.81
C GLY A 69 21.03 -14.21 21.37
N HIS A 70 21.29 -13.40 20.34
CA HIS A 70 22.62 -12.99 19.92
C HIS A 70 22.76 -11.48 20.12
N ASP A 71 23.72 -11.10 20.96
CA ASP A 71 24.13 -9.74 21.22
C ASP A 71 24.97 -9.23 20.03
N HIS A 72 24.54 -8.15 19.37
CA HIS A 72 25.36 -7.44 18.38
C HIS A 72 25.84 -6.12 18.98
N ALA A 73 27.10 -6.16 19.45
CA ALA A 73 27.86 -5.01 19.88
C ALA A 73 28.51 -4.29 18.69
N GLY A 74 28.26 -2.97 18.58
CA GLY A 74 29.22 -1.98 18.10
C GLY A 74 29.40 -1.85 16.58
N HIS A 75 28.67 -0.91 15.97
CA HIS A 75 29.14 -0.20 14.77
C HIS A 75 29.07 1.32 15.00
N SER A 76 30.24 1.94 15.07
CA SER A 76 30.46 3.38 15.12
C SER A 76 30.49 3.96 13.70
N HIS A 77 29.62 4.92 13.40
CA HIS A 77 29.69 5.74 12.18
C HIS A 77 30.13 7.16 12.53
N ASP A 78 31.15 7.63 11.82
CA ASP A 78 31.74 8.97 11.83
C ASP A 78 30.85 9.97 11.04
N PRO A 79 30.71 11.25 11.43
CA PRO A 79 29.75 12.17 10.82
C PRO A 79 30.43 13.01 9.74
N GLY A 80 30.03 12.83 8.47
CA GLY A 80 30.67 13.58 7.40
C GLY A 80 30.10 13.37 6.01
N GLU A 81 28.78 13.38 5.81
CA GLU A 81 28.21 13.82 4.52
C GLU A 81 26.72 14.18 4.67
N LEU A 82 26.36 15.35 4.16
CA LEU A 82 24.99 15.85 4.04
C LEU A 82 24.24 15.04 2.97
N SER A 83 23.60 13.96 3.38
CA SER A 83 22.55 13.30 2.60
C SER A 83 21.21 13.92 3.00
N LEU A 84 20.76 14.92 2.25
CA LEU A 84 19.38 15.41 2.29
C LEU A 84 18.50 14.44 1.49
N THR A 85 18.19 13.31 2.11
CA THR A 85 17.11 12.41 1.72
C THR A 85 16.49 11.90 3.01
N ASP A 86 15.79 12.78 3.71
CA ASP A 86 14.85 12.38 4.76
C ASP A 86 13.59 11.84 4.07
N ASP A 87 13.70 10.62 3.54
CA ASP A 87 12.55 9.73 3.43
C ASP A 87 12.31 9.18 4.85
N ASP A 88 11.79 10.05 5.71
CA ASP A 88 11.34 9.72 7.05
C ASP A 88 10.05 8.89 6.93
N GLU A 89 10.22 7.61 6.62
CA GLU A 89 9.17 6.57 6.70
C GLU A 89 8.84 6.38 8.19
N HIS A 90 8.04 7.28 8.73
CA HIS A 90 7.53 7.23 10.10
C HIS A 90 6.49 6.12 10.20
N ASP A 91 6.90 4.98 10.77
CA ASP A 91 6.04 3.81 11.02
C ASP A 91 5.01 4.17 12.11
N HIS A 92 3.83 4.61 11.69
CA HIS A 92 2.72 4.97 12.57
C HIS A 92 2.00 3.72 13.04
N ASP A 93 2.35 3.26 14.24
CA ASP A 93 1.61 2.23 14.96
C ASP A 93 0.19 2.72 15.28
N HIS A 94 -0.74 2.44 14.36
CA HIS A 94 -2.15 2.67 14.54
C HIS A 94 -2.67 1.71 15.63
N GLY A 95 -3.15 2.29 16.73
CA GLY A 95 -3.49 1.62 17.99
C GLY A 95 -4.47 0.42 17.94
N PRO A 96 -4.90 -0.03 19.12
CA PRO A 96 -4.93 -1.43 19.54
C PRO A 96 -5.59 -2.40 18.55
N ALA A 97 -4.86 -3.49 18.33
CA ALA A 97 -5.22 -4.68 17.57
C ALA A 97 -6.69 -5.09 17.70
N GLY A 98 -7.43 -5.05 16.58
CA GLY A 98 -8.69 -5.77 16.41
C GLY A 98 -9.81 -5.04 15.66
N ALA A 99 -9.73 -3.71 15.45
CA ALA A 99 -10.79 -2.94 14.79
C ALA A 99 -10.36 -2.47 13.39
N ASN A 100 -11.32 -2.42 12.46
CA ASN A 100 -11.13 -1.88 11.12
C ASN A 100 -10.53 -0.44 11.21
N PRO A 101 -9.37 -0.18 10.58
CA PRO A 101 -8.63 1.08 10.73
C PRO A 101 -9.42 2.31 10.24
N TYR A 102 -10.46 2.11 9.45
CA TYR A 102 -11.35 3.18 8.98
C TYR A 102 -12.42 3.62 10.01
N LEU A 103 -12.65 2.85 11.08
CA LEU A 103 -13.76 3.12 12.02
C LEU A 103 -13.54 4.39 12.85
N LEU A 104 -12.35 4.57 13.42
CA LEU A 104 -12.04 5.73 14.26
C LEU A 104 -12.11 7.04 13.44
N PRO A 105 -11.43 7.14 12.28
CA PRO A 105 -11.52 8.33 11.44
C PRO A 105 -12.92 8.54 10.87
N GLY A 106 -13.64 7.47 10.51
CA GLY A 106 -15.02 7.56 10.03
C GLY A 106 -15.97 8.11 11.11
N LEU A 107 -15.81 7.69 12.37
CA LEU A 107 -16.58 8.22 13.48
C LEU A 107 -16.23 9.70 13.75
N SER A 108 -14.95 10.06 13.75
CA SER A 108 -14.52 11.45 13.92
C SER A 108 -15.06 12.36 12.80
N LEU A 109 -15.02 11.90 11.54
CA LEU A 109 -15.64 12.59 10.41
C LEU A 109 -17.13 12.81 10.63
N ALA A 110 -17.85 11.79 11.10
CA ALA A 110 -19.28 11.93 11.41
C ALA A 110 -19.53 12.96 12.52
N LEU A 111 -18.77 12.94 13.62
CA LEU A 111 -18.88 13.95 14.68
C LEU A 111 -18.55 15.36 14.17
N LEU A 112 -17.55 15.50 13.31
CA LEU A 112 -17.16 16.77 12.70
C LEU A 112 -18.29 17.32 11.82
N LEU A 113 -18.85 16.50 10.93
CA LEU A 113 -19.93 16.92 10.04
C LEU A 113 -21.21 17.26 10.82
N VAL A 114 -21.56 16.48 11.84
CA VAL A 114 -22.69 16.78 12.72
C VAL A 114 -22.45 18.07 13.48
N GLY A 115 -21.26 18.24 14.07
CA GLY A 115 -20.88 19.48 14.77
C GLY A 115 -20.98 20.69 13.86
N LEU A 116 -20.40 20.61 12.64
CA LEU A 116 -20.43 21.68 11.66
C LEU A 116 -21.86 22.03 11.22
N ALA A 117 -22.72 21.02 11.03
CA ALA A 117 -24.13 21.24 10.73
C ALA A 117 -24.85 21.96 11.89
N LEU A 118 -24.61 21.54 13.14
CA LEU A 118 -25.20 22.18 14.32
C LEU A 118 -24.74 23.64 14.47
N ASP A 119 -23.45 23.91 14.23
CA ASP A 119 -22.89 25.27 14.20
C ASP A 119 -23.53 26.11 13.08
N TYR A 120 -23.70 25.54 11.88
CA TYR A 120 -24.30 26.22 10.73
C TYR A 120 -25.78 26.60 10.97
N TYR A 121 -26.56 25.68 11.55
CA TYR A 121 -27.97 25.93 11.88
C TYR A 121 -28.18 26.74 13.16
N LYS A 122 -27.12 27.15 13.85
CA LYS A 122 -27.15 27.96 15.09
C LYS A 122 -28.11 27.40 16.13
N VAL A 123 -28.03 26.09 16.37
CA VAL A 123 -28.94 25.42 17.31
C VAL A 123 -28.67 25.90 18.73
N GLY A 124 -29.70 26.35 19.44
CA GLY A 124 -29.54 27.06 20.72
C GLY A 124 -28.79 26.28 21.82
N PHE A 125 -28.85 24.94 21.82
CA PHE A 125 -28.12 24.10 22.78
C PHE A 125 -26.63 23.93 22.43
N PHE A 126 -26.24 24.17 21.16
CA PHE A 126 -24.88 24.00 20.68
C PHE A 126 -24.09 25.31 20.85
N THR A 127 -24.11 25.84 22.07
CA THR A 127 -23.47 27.10 22.43
C THR A 127 -22.68 26.95 23.73
N GLY A 128 -21.74 27.88 23.97
CA GLY A 128 -20.90 27.87 25.18
C GLY A 128 -19.98 26.64 25.25
N TYR A 129 -20.02 25.92 26.36
CA TYR A 129 -19.12 24.78 26.64
C TYR A 129 -19.42 23.52 25.83
N VAL A 130 -20.63 23.38 25.29
CA VAL A 130 -21.03 22.18 24.52
C VAL A 130 -20.21 22.08 23.23
N ARG A 131 -19.99 23.22 22.56
CA ARG A 131 -19.24 23.33 21.31
C ARG A 131 -17.80 22.79 21.41
N PRO A 132 -16.92 23.31 22.30
CA PRO A 132 -15.56 22.79 22.44
C PRO A 132 -15.51 21.35 22.94
N VAL A 133 -16.45 20.91 23.78
CA VAL A 133 -16.50 19.51 24.24
C VAL A 133 -16.83 18.58 23.08
N TRP A 134 -17.78 18.93 22.23
CA TRP A 134 -18.15 18.14 21.06
C TRP A 134 -16.98 17.97 20.09
N TYR A 135 -16.34 19.09 19.70
CA TYR A 135 -15.18 19.05 18.83
C TYR A 135 -13.95 18.43 19.51
N GLY A 136 -13.80 18.58 20.82
CA GLY A 136 -12.77 17.90 21.60
C GLY A 136 -12.90 16.39 21.56
N LEU A 137 -14.13 15.85 21.63
CA LEU A 137 -14.37 14.42 21.45
C LEU A 137 -14.00 13.95 20.04
N ALA A 138 -14.39 14.71 19.02
CA ALA A 138 -14.02 14.41 17.63
C ALA A 138 -12.49 14.43 17.44
N PHE A 139 -11.81 15.40 18.06
CA PHE A 139 -10.35 15.53 18.05
C PHE A 139 -9.68 14.32 18.70
N VAL A 140 -10.09 13.90 19.91
CA VAL A 140 -9.43 12.80 20.63
C VAL A 140 -9.46 11.49 19.83
N LEU A 141 -10.51 11.23 19.05
CA LEU A 141 -10.62 10.01 18.23
C LEU A 141 -9.52 9.88 17.16
N VAL A 142 -9.00 10.99 16.62
CA VAL A 142 -8.00 10.99 15.53
C VAL A 142 -6.67 11.59 15.95
N GLY A 143 -6.69 12.63 16.78
CA GLY A 143 -5.52 13.38 17.21
C GLY A 143 -4.76 12.76 18.38
N TRP A 144 -5.30 11.77 19.09
CA TRP A 144 -4.61 11.19 20.26
C TRP A 144 -3.25 10.58 19.90
N ASN A 145 -3.18 9.81 18.81
CA ASN A 145 -1.94 9.18 18.37
C ASN A 145 -0.91 10.23 17.93
N VAL A 146 -1.36 11.26 17.20
CA VAL A 146 -0.52 12.36 16.72
C VAL A 146 0.05 13.17 17.88
N VAL A 147 -0.79 13.58 18.84
CA VAL A 147 -0.33 14.33 20.02
C VAL A 147 0.63 13.50 20.86
N LYS A 148 0.36 12.19 21.02
CA LYS A 148 1.27 11.29 21.72
C LYS A 148 2.63 11.22 21.01
N ALA A 149 2.65 11.05 19.69
CA ALA A 149 3.88 11.03 18.90
C ALA A 149 4.65 12.36 18.99
N ALA A 150 3.94 13.49 18.96
CA ALA A 150 4.52 14.81 19.14
C ALA A 150 5.22 14.94 20.50
N VAL A 151 4.56 14.55 21.58
CA VAL A 151 5.12 14.61 22.94
C VAL A 151 6.35 13.71 23.10
N LEU A 152 6.32 12.51 22.51
CA LEU A 152 7.44 11.58 22.54
C LEU A 152 8.63 12.06 21.68
N SER A 153 8.40 12.90 20.68
CA SER A 153 9.44 13.41 19.78
C SER A 153 10.28 14.54 20.39
N ILE A 154 9.74 15.28 21.38
CA ILE A 154 10.40 16.41 22.05
C ILE A 154 11.77 16.03 22.69
N PRO A 155 11.88 14.97 23.53
CA PRO A 155 13.15 14.63 24.17
C PRO A 155 14.23 14.14 23.21
N SER A 156 13.86 13.68 22.00
CA SER A 156 14.78 13.17 20.99
C SER A 156 15.49 14.28 20.20
N GLY A 157 15.21 15.55 20.48
CA GLY A 157 15.82 16.70 19.80
C GLY A 157 15.21 17.03 18.43
N ASN A 158 14.24 16.24 17.95
CA ASN A 158 13.52 16.51 16.71
C ASN A 158 12.34 17.48 16.95
N ILE A 159 12.69 18.74 17.20
CA ILE A 159 11.74 19.84 17.50
C ILE A 159 11.01 20.40 16.25
N PHE A 160 11.29 19.91 15.05
CA PHE A 160 10.62 20.33 13.81
C PHE A 160 9.91 19.17 13.10
N ASN A 161 9.41 18.21 13.88
CA ASN A 161 8.64 17.08 13.38
C ASN A 161 7.21 17.51 12.97
N GLU A 162 6.64 16.85 11.94
CA GLU A 162 5.25 16.98 11.51
C GLU A 162 4.25 16.83 12.65
N PHE A 163 4.42 15.84 13.55
CA PHE A 163 3.48 15.66 14.68
C PHE A 163 3.44 16.88 15.59
N LEU A 164 4.59 17.51 15.81
CA LEU A 164 4.68 18.71 16.64
C LEU A 164 4.05 19.91 15.93
N LEU A 165 4.36 20.12 14.65
CA LEU A 165 3.78 21.20 13.85
C LEU A 165 2.25 21.09 13.80
N MET A 166 1.74 19.89 13.52
CA MET A 166 0.31 19.59 13.53
C MET A 166 -0.34 19.79 14.89
N SER A 167 0.33 19.36 15.97
CA SER A 167 -0.18 19.50 17.33
C SER A 167 -0.27 20.97 17.75
N ILE A 168 0.78 21.76 17.48
CA ILE A 168 0.80 23.21 17.76
C ILE A 168 -0.26 23.93 16.94
N ALA A 169 -0.40 23.60 15.65
CA ALA A 169 -1.42 24.18 14.79
C ALA A 169 -2.84 23.92 15.34
N THR A 170 -3.10 22.69 15.79
CA THR A 170 -4.41 22.32 16.32
C THR A 170 -4.69 22.98 17.68
N ILE A 171 -3.69 23.03 18.56
CA ILE A 171 -3.81 23.76 19.84
C ILE A 171 -4.07 25.25 19.57
N GLY A 172 -3.39 25.83 18.57
CA GLY A 172 -3.62 27.20 18.13
C GLY A 172 -5.06 27.43 17.66
N ALA A 173 -5.59 26.54 16.81
CA ALA A 173 -6.97 26.59 16.34
C ALA A 173 -7.98 26.51 17.50
N PHE A 174 -7.76 25.61 18.45
CA PHE A 174 -8.58 25.50 19.65
C PHE A 174 -8.47 26.74 20.56
N ALA A 175 -7.29 27.37 20.64
CA ALA A 175 -7.08 28.57 21.44
C ALA A 175 -7.82 29.79 20.89
N ILE A 176 -7.98 29.90 19.57
CA ILE A 176 -8.72 30.99 18.93
C ILE A 176 -10.22 30.69 18.75
N GLY A 177 -10.68 29.48 19.11
CA GLY A 177 -12.09 29.08 19.03
C GLY A 177 -12.52 28.46 17.68
N GLU A 178 -11.56 28.21 16.79
CA GLU A 178 -11.72 27.53 15.50
C GLU A 178 -11.51 26.01 15.71
N TYR A 179 -12.41 25.41 16.49
CA TYR A 179 -12.37 23.99 16.80
C TYR A 179 -12.56 23.08 15.58
N PRO A 180 -13.53 23.35 14.66
CA PRO A 180 -13.74 22.51 13.47
C PRO A 180 -12.47 22.34 12.63
N GLU A 181 -11.70 23.42 12.46
CA GLU A 181 -10.47 23.49 11.68
C GLU A 181 -9.39 22.62 12.30
N GLY A 182 -9.21 22.71 13.63
CA GLY A 182 -8.26 21.88 14.35
C GLY A 182 -8.56 20.38 14.24
N VAL A 183 -9.84 20.00 14.33
CA VAL A 183 -10.27 18.60 14.13
C VAL A 183 -10.04 18.16 12.68
N ALA A 184 -10.35 19.02 11.70
CA ALA A 184 -10.21 18.72 10.28
C ALA A 184 -8.75 18.45 9.89
N VAL A 185 -7.79 19.22 10.41
CA VAL A 185 -6.35 19.02 10.17
C VAL A 185 -5.93 17.61 10.60
N MET A 186 -6.30 17.20 11.81
CA MET A 186 -5.96 15.87 12.33
C MET A 186 -6.66 14.75 11.54
N LEU A 187 -7.93 14.95 11.21
CA LEU A 187 -8.70 13.98 10.44
C LEU A 187 -8.10 13.75 9.05
N PHE A 188 -7.74 14.82 8.33
CA PHE A 188 -7.16 14.69 7.00
C PHE A 188 -5.79 14.05 7.00
N TYR A 189 -4.98 14.32 8.02
CA TYR A 189 -3.73 13.60 8.21
C TYR A 189 -3.97 12.11 8.40
N THR A 190 -4.84 11.71 9.33
CA THR A 190 -5.13 10.28 9.55
C THR A 190 -5.69 9.60 8.31
N VAL A 191 -6.53 10.28 7.53
CA VAL A 191 -7.03 9.76 6.25
C VAL A 191 -5.90 9.67 5.20
N GLY A 192 -4.98 10.63 5.18
CA GLY A 192 -3.78 10.60 4.35
C GLY A 192 -2.91 9.38 4.63
N GLU A 193 -2.60 9.14 5.91
CA GLU A 193 -1.84 7.98 6.38
C GLU A 193 -2.50 6.67 5.95
N LEU A 194 -3.82 6.55 6.14
CA LEU A 194 -4.58 5.38 5.67
C LEU A 194 -4.44 5.14 4.16
N PHE A 195 -4.36 6.19 3.35
CA PHE A 195 -4.14 6.06 1.91
C PHE A 195 -2.70 5.74 1.56
N GLN A 196 -1.73 6.30 2.28
CA GLN A 196 -0.31 5.95 2.14
C GLN A 196 -0.09 4.47 2.45
N ASP A 197 -0.59 3.99 3.59
CA ASP A 197 -0.54 2.58 3.98
C ASP A 197 -1.18 1.67 2.93
N ALA A 198 -2.38 2.03 2.46
CA ALA A 198 -3.07 1.24 1.44
C ALA A 198 -2.27 1.19 0.13
N ALA A 199 -1.64 2.31 -0.26
CA ALA A 199 -0.81 2.39 -1.46
C ALA A 199 0.47 1.56 -1.32
N VAL A 200 1.17 1.67 -0.19
CA VAL A 200 2.39 0.92 0.10
C VAL A 200 2.10 -0.58 0.15
N ASN A 201 1.03 -1.00 0.83
CA ASN A 201 0.62 -2.40 0.88
C ASN A 201 0.27 -2.95 -0.51
N ARG A 202 -0.41 -2.16 -1.34
CA ARG A 202 -0.69 -2.53 -2.73
C ARG A 202 0.58 -2.68 -3.55
N ALA A 203 1.54 -1.77 -3.40
CA ALA A 203 2.84 -1.85 -4.08
C ALA A 203 3.63 -3.10 -3.65
N LYS A 204 3.76 -3.34 -2.33
CA LYS A 204 4.42 -4.52 -1.77
C LYS A 204 3.78 -5.82 -2.29
N ARG A 205 2.45 -5.90 -2.36
CA ARG A 205 1.73 -7.06 -2.91
C ARG A 205 2.02 -7.27 -4.40
N SER A 206 2.08 -6.20 -5.19
CA SER A 206 2.43 -6.28 -6.61
C SER A 206 3.84 -6.79 -6.85
N ILE A 207 4.81 -6.34 -6.05
CA ILE A 207 6.21 -6.81 -6.15
C ILE A 207 6.31 -8.28 -5.78
N ARG A 208 5.64 -8.71 -4.70
CA ARG A 208 5.61 -10.12 -4.29
C ARG A 208 5.05 -11.01 -5.39
N ALA A 209 3.95 -10.61 -6.04
CA ALA A 209 3.37 -11.35 -7.14
C ALA A 209 4.35 -11.51 -8.32
N LEU A 210 5.19 -10.51 -8.60
CA LEU A 210 6.23 -10.61 -9.63
C LEU A 210 7.39 -11.53 -9.23
N LEU A 211 7.79 -11.53 -7.96
CA LEU A 211 8.85 -12.41 -7.45
C LEU A 211 8.42 -13.89 -7.42
N GLU A 212 7.13 -14.16 -7.26
CA GLU A 212 6.54 -15.49 -7.24
C GLU A 212 6.51 -16.17 -8.64
N ILE A 213 6.76 -15.42 -9.72
CA ILE A 213 6.87 -15.96 -11.09
C ILE A 213 8.20 -16.73 -11.31
N GLN A 214 9.14 -16.68 -10.37
CA GLN A 214 10.38 -17.46 -10.47
C GLN A 214 10.06 -18.96 -10.43
N ALA A 215 10.45 -19.68 -11.49
CA ALA A 215 10.32 -21.12 -11.55
C ALA A 215 11.08 -21.77 -10.38
N THR A 216 10.37 -22.52 -9.55
CA THR A 216 10.94 -23.28 -8.44
C THR A 216 11.55 -24.60 -8.89
N GLU A 217 11.07 -25.14 -10.02
CA GLU A 217 11.55 -26.40 -10.60
C GLU A 217 11.64 -26.27 -12.12
N VAL A 218 12.66 -26.90 -12.71
CA VAL A 218 12.84 -26.98 -14.16
C VAL A 218 13.11 -28.42 -14.58
N THR A 219 12.55 -28.83 -15.71
CA THR A 219 12.82 -30.15 -16.30
C THR A 219 13.96 -30.04 -17.28
N VAL A 220 15.03 -30.82 -17.07
CA VAL A 220 16.16 -30.93 -18.01
C VAL A 220 16.18 -32.32 -18.65
N VAL A 221 16.49 -32.39 -19.94
CA VAL A 221 16.68 -33.67 -20.65
C VAL A 221 18.17 -33.96 -20.75
N ARG A 222 18.65 -35.00 -20.07
CA ARG A 222 20.05 -35.47 -20.12
C ARG A 222 20.07 -36.94 -20.53
N ALA A 223 20.86 -37.27 -21.56
CA ALA A 223 20.98 -38.64 -22.08
C ALA A 223 19.62 -39.32 -22.40
N GLY A 224 18.63 -38.55 -22.85
CA GLY A 224 17.29 -39.05 -23.19
C GLY A 224 16.35 -39.30 -22.00
N GLN A 225 16.77 -38.94 -20.77
CA GLN A 225 15.94 -39.01 -19.58
C GLN A 225 15.60 -37.60 -19.09
N SER A 226 14.34 -37.40 -18.69
CA SER A 226 13.85 -36.14 -18.12
C SER A 226 14.06 -36.15 -16.60
N LEU A 227 14.78 -35.16 -16.09
CA LEU A 227 15.05 -35.00 -14.66
C LEU A 227 14.54 -33.61 -14.22
N VAL A 228 13.70 -33.58 -13.18
CA VAL A 228 13.25 -32.33 -12.56
C VAL A 228 14.30 -31.93 -11.53
N ILE A 229 14.87 -30.72 -11.68
CA ILE A 229 15.88 -30.19 -10.77
C ILE A 229 15.60 -28.72 -10.45
N ASP A 230 16.18 -28.24 -9.35
CA ASP A 230 16.16 -26.81 -9.02
C ASP A 230 16.87 -26.02 -10.14
N PRO A 231 16.30 -24.90 -10.62
CA PRO A 231 16.91 -24.09 -11.67
C PRO A 231 18.34 -23.63 -11.36
N LYS A 232 18.73 -23.48 -10.09
CA LYS A 232 20.10 -23.13 -9.66
C LYS A 232 21.09 -24.28 -9.81
N ALA A 233 20.61 -25.53 -9.85
CA ALA A 233 21.43 -26.73 -10.04
C ALA A 233 21.67 -27.07 -11.53
N VAL A 234 21.08 -26.31 -12.45
CA VAL A 234 21.32 -26.44 -13.89
C VAL A 234 22.68 -25.82 -14.22
N LEU A 235 23.70 -26.66 -14.34
CA LEU A 235 24.98 -26.27 -14.95
C LEU A 235 24.85 -26.34 -16.49
N VAL A 236 25.21 -25.23 -17.16
CA VAL A 236 25.27 -25.08 -18.63
C VAL A 236 26.58 -25.62 -19.17
#